data_AF-A0A6V7NHP6-F1
#
_entry.id   AF-A0A6V7NHP6-F1
#
_cell.length_a   1.000
_cell.length_b   1.000
_cell.length_c   1.000
_cell.angle_alpha   90.00
_cell.angle_beta   90.00
_cell.angle_gamma   90.00
#
_symmetry.space_group_name_H-M   'P 1'
#
loop_
_entity.id
_entity.type
_entity.pdbx_description
1 polymer ?
#
loop_
_entity_poly.entity_id
_entity_poly.type
_entity_poly.pdbx_seq_one_letter_code
_entity_poly.pdbx_strand_id
1 'polypeptide(L)'
;MEELEQAVAAAGPGGFMSVQFLQRVVGLLRGLHAQLTQLVQKLHLPVGDRWLDEYMDETARLWDACHAVRQGVAGMEAYCAAGANAVSALDEWRRNPDPYSTRQAMRAVSASRRQAVALEEENRVLAETRIEPLSLRFDERPPAEWRLHGFNGFRGVLYALRNASAVLLTALVWGAVSCHPQRVRSLDPESSPFFASPLTLSMARLHHRIASEAADAAAAAAAEARGGIMMYEFRRARAATEEAAAEAEG
;
A
#
# COMPACT_ATOMS: atom_id res chain seq x y z
N MET A 1 -0.25 14.15 -8.32
CA MET A 1 0.37 12.99 -9.01
C MET A 1 1.84 13.27 -9.32
N GLU A 2 2.17 14.38 -9.98
CA GLU A 2 3.58 14.78 -10.23
C GLU A 2 4.43 14.90 -8.95
N GLU A 3 3.90 15.48 -7.87
CA GLU A 3 4.61 15.51 -6.57
C GLU A 3 4.93 14.11 -6.02
N LEU A 4 4.05 13.13 -6.27
CA LEU A 4 4.28 11.75 -5.87
C LEU A 4 5.27 11.06 -6.81
N GLU A 5 5.23 11.35 -8.12
CA GLU A 5 6.26 10.89 -9.07
C GLU A 5 7.65 11.43 -8.71
N GLN A 6 7.74 12.70 -8.32
CA GLN A 6 8.96 13.33 -7.83
C GLN A 6 9.38 12.74 -6.48
N ALA A 7 8.44 12.44 -5.58
CA ALA A 7 8.75 11.77 -4.32
C ALA A 7 9.27 10.35 -4.52
N VAL A 8 8.76 9.60 -5.50
CA VAL A 8 9.31 8.30 -5.91
C VAL A 8 10.68 8.50 -6.59
N ALA A 9 10.86 9.54 -7.42
CA ALA A 9 12.13 9.84 -8.09
C ALA A 9 13.26 10.20 -7.12
N ALA A 10 12.91 10.99 -6.11
CA ALA A 10 13.83 11.55 -5.13
C ALA A 10 13.96 10.64 -3.90
N ALA A 11 13.19 9.57 -3.83
CA ALA A 11 13.33 8.56 -2.80
C ALA A 11 14.70 7.89 -2.97
N GLY A 12 15.68 8.34 -2.19
CA GLY A 12 16.90 7.57 -1.96
C GLY A 12 16.60 6.27 -1.20
N PRO A 13 17.63 5.47 -0.88
CA PRO A 13 17.47 4.23 -0.14
C PRO A 13 16.76 4.50 1.20
N GLY A 14 15.52 4.00 1.33
CA GLY A 14 14.66 4.16 2.51
C GLY A 14 13.57 5.23 2.42
N GLY A 15 13.51 6.03 1.34
CA GLY A 15 12.43 6.99 1.12
C GLY A 15 11.15 6.34 0.55
N PHE A 16 11.32 5.34 -0.32
CA PHE A 16 10.23 4.63 -0.97
C PHE A 16 9.53 3.70 0.03
N MET A 17 8.20 3.73 0.05
CA MET A 17 7.36 3.00 1.03
C MET A 17 7.67 3.34 2.50
N SER A 18 8.25 4.50 2.78
CA SER A 18 8.34 5.03 4.15
C SER A 18 6.96 5.41 4.69
N VAL A 19 6.83 5.57 6.01
CA VAL A 19 5.62 6.09 6.65
C VAL A 19 5.26 7.46 6.08
N GLN A 20 6.25 8.33 5.86
CA GLN A 20 6.03 9.65 5.27
C GLN A 20 5.50 9.56 3.84
N PHE A 21 6.04 8.64 3.04
CA PHE A 21 5.55 8.37 1.70
C PHE A 21 4.09 7.89 1.72
N LEU A 22 3.77 6.89 2.55
CA LEU A 22 2.41 6.35 2.67
C LEU A 22 1.42 7.40 3.20
N GLN A 23 1.82 8.26 4.13
CA GLN A 23 1.01 9.39 4.60
C GLN A 23 0.69 10.37 3.46
N ARG A 24 1.64 10.66 2.57
CA ARG A 24 1.37 11.48 1.36
C ARG A 24 0.37 10.78 0.44
N VAL A 25 0.50 9.48 0.24
CA VAL A 25 -0.44 8.68 -0.58
C VAL A 25 -1.86 8.71 0.01
N VAL A 26 -2.01 8.53 1.33
CA VAL A 26 -3.32 8.69 2.02
C VAL A 26 -3.87 10.10 1.86
N GLY A 27 -3.02 11.12 1.99
CA GLY A 27 -3.40 12.53 1.80
C GLY A 27 -3.96 12.79 0.40
N LEU A 28 -3.30 12.26 -0.64
CA LEU A 28 -3.75 12.35 -2.02
C LEU A 28 -5.07 11.61 -2.24
N LEU A 29 -5.20 10.39 -1.70
CA LEU A 29 -6.43 9.60 -1.82
C LEU A 29 -7.63 10.31 -1.18
N ARG A 30 -7.43 10.87 0.02
CA ARG A 30 -8.45 11.66 0.72
C ARG A 30 -8.82 12.92 -0.06
N GLY A 31 -7.82 13.62 -0.62
CA GLY A 31 -8.05 14.81 -1.45
C GLY A 31 -8.85 14.47 -2.70
N LEU A 32 -8.54 13.36 -3.35
CA LEU A 32 -9.21 12.87 -4.54
C LEU A 32 -10.68 12.50 -4.26
N HIS A 33 -10.94 11.79 -3.17
CA HIS A 33 -12.31 11.49 -2.74
C HIS A 33 -13.09 12.76 -2.40
N ALA A 34 -12.50 13.72 -1.69
CA ALA A 34 -13.14 14.99 -1.37
C ALA A 34 -13.51 15.79 -2.63
N GLN A 35 -12.62 15.81 -3.64
CA GLN A 35 -12.89 16.45 -4.93
C GLN A 35 -14.04 15.78 -5.68
N LEU A 36 -14.10 14.43 -5.66
CA LEU A 36 -15.21 13.69 -6.24
C LEU A 36 -16.54 14.04 -5.58
N THR A 37 -16.61 14.04 -4.24
CA THR A 37 -17.83 14.39 -3.50
C THR A 37 -18.27 15.81 -3.81
N GLN A 38 -17.35 16.77 -3.86
CA GLN A 38 -17.67 18.15 -4.25
C GLN A 38 -18.17 18.24 -5.71
N LEU A 39 -17.61 17.45 -6.61
CA LEU A 39 -18.04 17.43 -8.00
C LEU A 39 -19.45 16.87 -8.15
N VAL A 40 -19.76 15.76 -7.47
CA VAL A 40 -21.11 15.17 -7.44
C VAL A 40 -22.14 16.16 -6.89
N GLN A 41 -21.78 16.96 -5.88
CA GLN A 41 -22.68 17.99 -5.34
C GLN A 41 -22.92 19.16 -6.30
N LYS A 42 -21.93 19.49 -7.16
CA LYS A 42 -22.01 20.62 -8.11
C LYS A 42 -22.68 20.23 -9.43
N LEU A 43 -22.45 19.00 -9.88
CA LEU A 43 -23.12 18.46 -11.05
C LEU A 43 -24.54 18.11 -10.62
N HIS A 44 -25.53 18.77 -11.22
CA HIS A 44 -26.95 18.50 -10.98
C HIS A 44 -27.35 17.18 -11.67
N LEU A 45 -26.74 16.08 -11.22
CA LEU A 45 -26.89 14.77 -11.83
C LEU A 45 -28.32 14.23 -11.59
N PRO A 46 -28.88 13.51 -12.57
CA PRO A 46 -30.23 12.97 -12.45
C PRO A 46 -30.32 11.94 -11.30
N VAL A 47 -31.44 11.94 -10.59
CA VAL A 47 -31.67 11.02 -9.46
C VAL A 47 -31.89 9.60 -9.97
N GLY A 48 -31.20 8.62 -9.39
CA GLY A 48 -31.49 7.18 -9.60
C GLY A 48 -31.07 6.60 -10.94
N ASP A 49 -30.08 7.21 -11.61
CA ASP A 49 -29.54 6.73 -12.88
C ASP A 49 -28.23 5.93 -12.68
N ARG A 50 -27.79 5.16 -13.69
CA ARG A 50 -26.67 4.21 -13.64
C ARG A 50 -25.35 4.81 -13.16
N TRP A 51 -25.16 6.13 -13.27
CA TRP A 51 -23.98 6.81 -12.73
C TRP A 51 -23.89 6.69 -11.20
N LEU A 52 -25.03 6.63 -10.50
CA LEU A 52 -25.09 6.54 -9.05
C LEU A 52 -24.60 5.17 -8.58
N ASP A 53 -25.06 4.11 -9.24
CA ASP A 53 -24.60 2.74 -8.96
C ASP A 53 -23.08 2.64 -9.17
N GLU A 54 -22.57 3.16 -10.29
CA GLU A 54 -21.13 3.18 -10.58
C GLU A 54 -20.32 3.99 -9.54
N TYR A 55 -20.86 5.13 -9.08
CA TYR A 55 -20.25 5.93 -8.03
C TYR A 55 -20.26 5.20 -6.67
N MET A 56 -21.36 4.53 -6.34
CA MET A 56 -21.53 3.78 -5.10
C MET A 56 -20.61 2.55 -5.07
N ASP A 57 -20.52 1.80 -6.17
CA ASP A 57 -19.61 0.67 -6.33
C ASP A 57 -18.15 1.11 -6.18
N GLU A 58 -17.77 2.23 -6.79
CA GLU A 58 -16.43 2.82 -6.67
C GLU A 58 -16.13 3.23 -5.23
N THR A 59 -17.08 3.89 -4.56
CA THR A 59 -16.91 4.36 -3.18
C THR A 59 -16.87 3.20 -2.19
N ALA A 60 -17.69 2.17 -2.39
CA ALA A 60 -17.66 0.93 -1.59
C ALA A 60 -16.31 0.21 -1.75
N ARG A 61 -15.81 0.10 -2.99
CA ARG A 61 -14.50 -0.50 -3.26
C ARG A 61 -13.36 0.27 -2.59
N LEU A 62 -13.40 1.61 -2.64
CA LEU A 62 -12.44 2.47 -1.96
C LEU A 62 -12.48 2.26 -0.43
N TRP A 63 -13.68 2.22 0.14
CA TRP A 63 -13.91 1.96 1.56
C TRP A 63 -13.32 0.61 2.00
N ASP A 64 -13.64 -0.46 1.28
CA ASP A 64 -13.17 -1.81 1.60
C ASP A 64 -11.65 -1.91 1.52
N ALA A 65 -11.04 -1.30 0.50
CA ALA A 65 -9.58 -1.25 0.37
C ALA A 65 -8.93 -0.47 1.52
N CYS A 66 -9.48 0.69 1.88
CA CYS A 66 -8.97 1.49 3.00
C CYS A 66 -9.11 0.76 4.33
N HIS A 67 -10.20 0.02 4.52
CA HIS A 67 -10.43 -0.78 5.70
C HIS A 67 -9.40 -1.91 5.82
N ALA A 68 -9.10 -2.61 4.72
CA ALA A 68 -8.03 -3.61 4.69
C ALA A 68 -6.66 -2.98 4.99
N VAL A 69 -6.30 -1.87 4.34
CA VAL A 69 -5.05 -1.15 4.65
C VAL A 69 -4.97 -0.79 6.14
N ARG A 70 -6.06 -0.30 6.73
CA ARG A 70 -6.13 0.02 8.17
C ARG A 70 -5.88 -1.21 9.05
N GLN A 71 -6.40 -2.38 8.68
CA GLN A 71 -6.14 -3.62 9.41
C GLN A 71 -4.66 -4.02 9.34
N GLY A 72 -4.04 -3.93 8.15
CA GLY A 72 -2.60 -4.18 7.99
C GLY A 72 -1.74 -3.25 8.86
N VAL A 73 -2.06 -1.95 8.88
CA VAL A 73 -1.37 -0.97 9.75
C VAL A 73 -1.56 -1.29 11.23
N ALA A 74 -2.76 -1.67 11.68
CA ALA A 74 -2.99 -2.03 13.07
C ALA A 74 -2.15 -3.25 13.51
N GLY A 75 -2.00 -4.24 12.64
CA GLY A 75 -1.11 -5.38 12.88
C GLY A 75 0.37 -4.98 12.97
N MET A 76 0.81 -4.03 12.14
CA MET A 76 2.16 -3.45 12.23
C MET A 76 2.39 -2.70 13.53
N GLU A 77 1.42 -1.93 14.00
CA GLU A 77 1.50 -1.22 15.29
C GLU A 77 1.70 -2.21 16.45
N ALA A 78 0.96 -3.33 16.43
CA ALA A 78 1.12 -4.41 17.41
C ALA A 78 2.52 -5.06 17.34
N TYR A 79 3.03 -5.30 16.14
CA TYR A 79 4.40 -5.78 15.93
C TYR A 79 5.45 -4.79 16.46
N CYS A 80 5.33 -3.50 16.11
CA CYS A 80 6.23 -2.45 16.60
C CYS A 80 6.21 -2.34 18.13
N ALA A 81 5.04 -2.46 18.76
CA ALA A 81 4.92 -2.48 20.22
C ALA A 81 5.64 -3.70 20.83
N ALA A 82 5.49 -4.89 20.25
CA ALA A 82 6.21 -6.08 20.68
C ALA A 82 7.73 -5.95 20.49
N GLY A 83 8.17 -5.37 19.37
CA GLY A 83 9.58 -5.07 19.10
C GLY A 83 10.18 -4.07 20.09
N ALA A 84 9.48 -2.99 20.40
CA ALA A 84 9.92 -2.01 21.40
C ALA A 84 10.08 -2.64 22.80
N ASN A 85 9.18 -3.55 23.18
CA ASN A 85 9.30 -4.32 24.42
C ASN A 85 10.52 -5.25 24.40
N ALA A 86 10.81 -5.89 23.27
CA ALA A 86 12.00 -6.74 23.11
C ALA A 86 13.30 -5.94 23.24
N VAL A 87 13.39 -4.79 22.57
CA VAL A 87 14.55 -3.88 22.67
C VAL A 87 14.74 -3.42 24.12
N SER A 88 13.67 -2.98 24.79
CA SER A 88 13.74 -2.54 26.18
C SER A 88 14.24 -3.64 27.13
N ALA A 89 13.77 -4.88 26.94
CA ALA A 89 14.20 -6.03 27.73
C ALA A 89 15.67 -6.41 27.47
N LEU A 90 16.15 -6.28 26.22
CA LEU A 90 17.55 -6.48 25.88
C LEU A 90 18.46 -5.41 26.48
N ASP A 91 18.04 -4.14 26.46
CA ASP A 91 18.80 -3.04 27.08
C ASP A 91 18.88 -3.17 28.61
N GLU A 92 17.85 -3.72 29.25
CA GLU A 92 17.87 -4.06 30.67
C GLU A 92 18.86 -5.20 30.95
N TRP A 93 18.80 -6.28 30.16
CA TRP A 93 19.72 -7.40 30.26
C TRP A 93 21.19 -6.99 30.04
N ARG A 94 21.49 -6.15 29.04
CA ARG A 94 22.85 -5.66 28.78
C ARG A 94 23.41 -4.84 29.95
N ARG A 95 22.56 -4.08 30.64
CA ARG A 95 22.97 -3.26 31.80
C ARG A 95 23.21 -4.11 33.04
N ASN A 96 22.31 -5.05 33.32
CA ASN A 96 22.38 -5.96 34.46
C ASN A 96 22.09 -7.40 34.02
N PRO A 97 23.13 -8.15 33.61
CA PRO A 97 22.96 -9.53 33.17
C PRO A 97 22.68 -10.42 34.39
N ASP A 98 21.44 -10.90 34.51
CA ASP A 98 21.04 -11.84 35.53
C ASP A 98 20.09 -12.91 34.94
N PRO A 99 19.92 -14.08 35.58
CA PRO A 99 19.10 -15.15 35.02
C PRO A 99 17.62 -14.80 34.80
N TYR A 100 17.09 -13.81 35.50
CA TYR A 100 15.73 -13.31 35.30
C TYR A 100 15.67 -12.36 34.10
N SER A 101 16.57 -11.37 34.02
CA SER A 101 16.63 -10.43 32.89
C SER A 101 16.92 -11.13 31.56
N THR A 102 17.79 -12.16 31.55
CA THR A 102 18.02 -13.02 30.37
C THR A 102 16.73 -13.71 29.91
N ARG A 103 15.96 -14.32 30.83
CA ARG A 103 14.71 -15.01 30.49
C ARG A 103 13.64 -14.03 29.99
N GLN A 104 13.59 -12.83 30.56
CA GLN A 104 12.69 -11.77 30.14
C GLN A 104 13.01 -11.28 28.72
N ALA A 105 14.29 -11.01 28.43
CA ALA A 105 14.75 -10.65 27.09
C ALA A 105 14.40 -11.73 26.05
N MET A 106 14.74 -13.00 26.32
CA MET A 106 14.42 -14.12 25.43
C MET A 106 12.92 -14.27 25.16
N ARG A 107 12.09 -14.09 26.19
CA ARG A 107 10.61 -14.14 26.04
C ARG A 107 10.09 -13.00 25.20
N ALA A 108 10.60 -11.78 25.39
CA ALA A 108 10.19 -10.60 24.66
C ALA A 108 10.59 -10.68 23.18
N VAL A 109 11.81 -11.13 22.88
CA VAL A 109 12.29 -11.42 21.51
C VAL A 109 11.41 -12.48 20.85
N SER A 110 11.14 -13.59 21.55
CA SER A 110 10.27 -14.66 21.03
C SER A 110 8.84 -14.17 20.78
N ALA A 111 8.31 -13.28 21.62
CA ALA A 111 7.00 -12.67 21.43
C ALA A 111 6.95 -11.77 20.20
N SER A 112 7.97 -10.93 20.00
CA SER A 112 8.13 -10.09 18.80
C SER A 112 8.14 -10.94 17.51
N ARG A 113 8.93 -12.03 17.49
CA ARG A 113 8.99 -12.94 16.35
C ARG A 113 7.64 -13.61 16.05
N ARG A 114 6.93 -14.07 17.07
CA ARG A 114 5.57 -14.61 16.89
C ARG A 114 4.61 -13.57 16.33
N GLN A 115 4.71 -12.31 16.78
CA GLN A 115 3.89 -11.22 16.28
C GLN A 115 4.18 -10.92 14.80
N ALA A 116 5.44 -11.00 14.37
CA ALA A 116 5.81 -10.85 12.96
C ALA A 116 5.17 -11.94 12.09
N VAL A 117 5.27 -13.21 12.50
CA VAL A 117 4.67 -14.35 11.76
C VAL A 117 3.15 -14.24 11.73
N ALA A 118 2.51 -13.87 12.85
CA ALA A 118 1.07 -13.67 12.90
C ALA A 118 0.62 -12.55 11.94
N LEU A 119 1.34 -11.43 11.93
CA LEU A 119 1.09 -10.31 11.02
C LEU A 119 1.18 -10.74 9.54
N GLU A 120 2.20 -11.49 9.15
CA GLU A 120 2.33 -11.97 7.78
C GLU A 120 1.16 -12.87 7.36
N GLU A 121 0.74 -13.77 8.23
CA GLU A 121 -0.38 -14.67 7.95
C GLU A 121 -1.72 -13.93 7.91
N GLU A 122 -1.97 -13.01 8.84
CA GLU A 122 -3.14 -12.14 8.84
C GLU A 122 -3.20 -11.31 7.55
N ASN A 123 -2.07 -10.72 7.15
CA ASN A 123 -1.97 -9.95 5.92
C ASN A 123 -2.12 -10.81 4.66
N ARG A 124 -1.66 -12.07 4.67
CA ARG A 124 -1.89 -13.02 3.57
C ARG A 124 -3.38 -13.29 3.41
N VAL A 125 -4.08 -13.64 4.49
CA VAL A 125 -5.53 -13.86 4.48
C VAL A 125 -6.27 -12.60 4.05
N LEU A 126 -5.84 -11.44 4.53
CA LEU A 126 -6.41 -10.15 4.16
C LEU A 126 -6.24 -9.86 2.67
N ALA A 127 -5.07 -10.16 2.11
CA ALA A 127 -4.80 -10.01 0.69
C ALA A 127 -5.71 -10.89 -0.17
N GLU A 128 -5.85 -12.18 0.18
CA GLU A 128 -6.66 -13.16 -0.55
C GLU A 128 -8.17 -12.87 -0.43
N THR A 129 -8.64 -12.54 0.77
CA THR A 129 -10.09 -12.44 1.05
C THR A 129 -10.67 -11.04 0.86
N ARG A 130 -9.86 -9.99 0.97
CA ARG A 130 -10.32 -8.59 0.88
C ARG A 130 -9.72 -7.84 -0.27
N ILE A 131 -8.42 -7.95 -0.53
CA ILE A 131 -7.76 -7.13 -1.56
C ILE A 131 -7.95 -7.70 -2.97
N GLU A 132 -7.75 -9.01 -3.15
CA GLU A 132 -7.84 -9.66 -4.46
C GLU A 132 -9.23 -9.47 -5.13
N PRO A 133 -10.37 -9.61 -4.41
CA PRO A 133 -11.69 -9.36 -5.00
C PRO A 133 -11.89 -7.92 -5.48
N LEU A 134 -11.22 -6.95 -4.85
CA LEU A 134 -11.35 -5.53 -5.23
C LEU A 134 -10.67 -5.22 -6.56
N SER A 135 -9.83 -6.12 -7.09
CA SER A 135 -9.21 -5.97 -8.41
C SER A 135 -8.65 -4.56 -8.62
N LEU A 136 -7.75 -4.10 -7.74
CA LEU A 136 -7.12 -2.76 -7.74
C LEU A 136 -6.19 -2.51 -8.94
N ARG A 137 -6.52 -3.07 -10.10
CA ARG A 137 -5.74 -2.98 -11.32
C ARG A 137 -5.88 -1.59 -11.92
N PHE A 138 -4.73 -1.00 -12.28
CA PHE A 138 -4.71 0.10 -13.20
C PHE A 138 -5.18 -0.42 -14.57
N ASP A 139 -6.36 0.03 -15.01
CA ASP A 139 -6.89 -0.35 -16.31
C ASP A 139 -6.47 0.71 -17.33
N GLU A 140 -5.65 0.33 -18.30
CA GLU A 140 -5.22 1.20 -19.40
C GLU A 140 -6.35 1.42 -20.41
N ARG A 141 -7.42 0.62 -20.37
CA ARG A 141 -8.53 0.69 -21.32
C ARG A 141 -9.86 0.89 -20.59
N PRO A 142 -10.61 1.96 -20.88
CA PRO A 142 -11.97 2.04 -20.36
C PRO A 142 -12.82 0.91 -20.97
N PRO A 143 -13.67 0.22 -20.18
CA PRO A 143 -14.59 -0.76 -20.71
C PRO A 143 -15.39 -0.16 -21.87
N ALA A 144 -15.66 -0.94 -22.92
CA ALA A 144 -16.42 -0.46 -24.08
C ALA A 144 -17.76 0.18 -23.68
N GLU A 145 -18.37 -0.30 -22.61
CA GLU A 145 -19.60 0.23 -22.01
C GLU A 145 -19.49 1.69 -21.55
N TRP A 146 -18.30 2.13 -21.12
CA TRP A 146 -18.04 3.51 -20.70
C TRP A 146 -17.85 4.45 -21.91
N ARG A 147 -17.69 3.89 -23.12
CA ARG A 147 -17.57 4.63 -24.39
C ARG A 147 -18.88 4.76 -25.17
N LEU A 148 -19.92 3.98 -24.83
CA LEU A 148 -21.07 3.75 -25.73
C LEU A 148 -22.37 4.44 -25.31
N HIS A 149 -22.46 5.06 -24.13
CA HIS A 149 -23.70 5.71 -23.67
C HIS A 149 -23.48 7.19 -23.33
N GLY A 150 -24.22 8.07 -24.02
CA GLY A 150 -24.03 9.51 -24.10
C GLY A 150 -24.30 10.35 -22.85
N PHE A 151 -23.77 9.97 -21.69
CA PHE A 151 -23.60 10.89 -20.56
C PHE A 151 -22.14 11.34 -20.42
N ASN A 152 -21.93 12.54 -20.95
CA ASN A 152 -20.70 13.32 -21.09
C ASN A 152 -20.10 13.76 -19.74
N GLY A 153 -18.76 13.77 -19.64
CA GLY A 153 -18.01 14.41 -18.54
C GLY A 153 -17.85 13.56 -17.28
N PHE A 154 -18.91 13.39 -16.49
CA PHE A 154 -18.81 12.82 -15.13
C PHE A 154 -18.27 11.38 -15.11
N ARG A 155 -18.76 10.49 -15.97
CA ARG A 155 -18.27 9.10 -16.05
C ARG A 155 -16.79 9.04 -16.43
N GLY A 156 -16.33 9.93 -17.32
CA GLY A 156 -14.91 10.06 -17.64
C GLY A 156 -14.09 10.52 -16.44
N VAL A 157 -14.61 11.45 -15.64
CA VAL A 157 -13.99 11.88 -14.39
C VAL A 157 -13.98 10.75 -13.36
N LEU A 158 -15.09 10.04 -13.16
CA LEU A 158 -15.18 8.88 -12.27
C LEU A 158 -14.18 7.79 -12.67
N TYR A 159 -13.98 7.55 -13.97
CA TYR A 159 -12.98 6.60 -14.49
C TYR A 159 -11.55 7.04 -14.15
N ALA A 160 -11.24 8.32 -14.39
CA ALA A 160 -9.92 8.86 -14.07
C ALA A 160 -9.63 8.78 -12.57
N LEU A 161 -10.62 9.11 -11.74
CA LEU A 161 -10.54 9.02 -10.28
C LEU A 161 -10.41 7.57 -9.79
N ARG A 162 -11.14 6.64 -10.41
CA ARG A 162 -11.01 5.20 -10.20
C ARG A 162 -9.58 4.73 -10.43
N ASN A 163 -9.01 5.06 -11.59
CA ASN A 163 -7.64 4.66 -11.92
C ASN A 163 -6.62 5.32 -10.99
N ALA A 164 -6.81 6.59 -10.61
CA ALA A 164 -5.90 7.27 -9.70
C ALA A 164 -5.96 6.65 -8.30
N SER A 165 -7.18 6.36 -7.82
CA SER A 165 -7.41 5.68 -6.55
C SER A 165 -6.80 4.27 -6.58
N ALA A 166 -6.92 3.52 -7.67
CA ALA A 166 -6.32 2.20 -7.81
C ALA A 166 -4.79 2.23 -7.67
N VAL A 167 -4.10 3.20 -8.29
CA VAL A 167 -2.64 3.37 -8.15
C VAL A 167 -2.27 3.71 -6.70
N LEU A 168 -2.98 4.65 -6.08
CA LEU A 168 -2.71 5.06 -4.69
C LEU A 168 -2.99 3.92 -3.71
N LEU A 169 -4.12 3.22 -3.86
CA LEU A 169 -4.48 2.06 -3.05
C LEU A 169 -3.49 0.92 -3.22
N THR A 170 -3.01 0.67 -4.44
CA THR A 170 -1.96 -0.34 -4.69
C THR A 170 -0.70 -0.02 -3.89
N ALA A 171 -0.25 1.24 -3.90
CA ALA A 171 0.89 1.66 -3.09
C ALA A 171 0.66 1.46 -1.59
N LEU A 172 -0.54 1.79 -1.08
CA LEU A 172 -0.90 1.57 0.32
C LEU A 172 -0.95 0.08 0.69
N VAL A 173 -1.53 -0.76 -0.17
CA VAL A 173 -1.62 -2.21 0.02
C VAL A 173 -0.23 -2.83 0.04
N TRP A 174 0.65 -2.46 -0.90
CA TRP A 174 2.03 -2.94 -0.90
C TRP A 174 2.82 -2.47 0.32
N GLY A 175 2.56 -1.24 0.77
CA GLY A 175 3.12 -0.70 2.00
C GLY A 175 2.67 -1.47 3.24
N ALA A 176 1.37 -1.73 3.40
CA ALA A 176 0.77 -2.12 4.68
C ALA A 176 0.32 -3.58 4.79
N VAL A 177 -0.01 -4.23 3.67
CA VAL A 177 -0.63 -5.56 3.66
C VAL A 177 0.30 -6.57 3.01
N SER A 178 0.39 -6.56 1.69
CA SER A 178 1.23 -7.47 0.94
C SER A 178 1.60 -6.87 -0.40
N CYS A 179 2.83 -7.11 -0.83
CA CYS A 179 3.27 -6.76 -2.17
C CYS A 179 3.46 -8.01 -3.01
N HIS A 180 2.75 -8.04 -4.13
CA HIS A 180 3.02 -8.97 -5.22
C HIS A 180 3.17 -8.14 -6.50
N PRO A 181 4.34 -7.51 -6.71
CA PRO A 181 4.51 -6.61 -7.83
C PRO A 181 4.51 -7.47 -9.09
N GLN A 182 3.40 -7.41 -9.83
CA GLN A 182 3.32 -8.03 -11.14
C GLN A 182 4.31 -7.29 -12.03
N ARG A 183 5.22 -8.01 -12.72
CA ARG A 183 6.11 -7.36 -13.70
C ARG A 183 5.23 -6.69 -14.74
N VAL A 184 5.09 -5.37 -14.63
CA VAL A 184 4.38 -4.58 -15.62
C VAL A 184 5.18 -4.76 -16.91
N ARG A 185 4.61 -5.46 -17.89
CA ARG A 185 5.21 -5.53 -19.22
C ARG A 185 5.26 -4.09 -19.69
N SER A 186 6.46 -3.59 -19.97
CA SER A 186 6.69 -2.23 -20.43
C SER A 186 5.95 -2.01 -21.75
N LEU A 187 4.69 -1.60 -21.66
CA LEU A 187 4.09 -0.83 -22.73
C LEU A 187 4.61 0.59 -22.51
N ASP A 188 5.36 1.10 -23.48
CA ASP A 188 5.81 2.47 -23.44
C ASP A 188 4.57 3.37 -23.30
N PRO A 189 4.38 4.08 -22.15
CA PRO A 189 3.18 4.87 -21.90
C PRO A 189 2.96 5.93 -22.98
N GLU A 190 4.04 6.35 -23.65
CA GLU A 190 4.04 7.33 -24.74
C GLU A 190 3.57 6.72 -26.08
N SER A 191 3.66 5.40 -26.25
CA SER A 191 3.30 4.68 -27.49
C SER A 191 1.84 4.25 -27.57
N SER A 192 1.12 4.35 -26.45
CA SER A 192 -0.25 3.85 -26.34
C SER A 192 -1.25 4.96 -26.73
N PRO A 193 -2.08 4.75 -27.77
CA PRO A 193 -3.07 5.74 -28.22
C PRO A 193 -4.19 5.98 -27.20
N PHE A 194 -4.16 5.28 -26.06
CA PHE A 194 -5.16 5.33 -25.00
C PHE A 194 -4.86 6.38 -23.93
N PHE A 195 -3.61 6.86 -23.84
CA PHE A 195 -3.23 7.95 -22.92
C PHE A 195 -3.42 9.32 -23.58
N ALA A 196 -4.66 9.63 -23.95
CA ALA A 196 -4.99 10.88 -24.63
C ALA A 196 -4.92 12.13 -23.71
N SER A 197 -4.84 11.96 -22.39
CA SER A 197 -4.77 13.08 -21.43
C SER A 197 -3.45 13.12 -20.65
N PRO A 198 -2.93 14.32 -20.33
CA PRO A 198 -1.73 14.46 -19.49
C PRO A 198 -1.84 13.77 -18.13
N LEU A 199 -3.04 13.78 -17.54
CA LEU A 199 -3.34 13.12 -16.26
C LEU A 199 -3.18 11.59 -16.37
N THR A 200 -3.76 10.98 -17.40
CA THR A 200 -3.66 9.53 -17.63
C THR A 200 -2.22 9.08 -17.89
N LEU A 201 -1.44 9.90 -18.60
CA LEU A 201 -0.02 9.64 -18.85
C LEU A 201 0.81 9.73 -17.56
N SER A 202 0.62 10.78 -16.76
CA SER A 202 1.23 10.92 -15.42
C SER A 202 0.91 9.71 -14.54
N MET A 203 -0.35 9.30 -14.47
CA MET A 203 -0.77 8.13 -13.69
C MET A 203 -0.10 6.83 -14.15
N ALA A 204 0.02 6.62 -15.46
CA ALA A 204 0.70 5.44 -16.01
C ALA A 204 2.20 5.44 -15.69
N ARG A 205 2.87 6.59 -15.79
CA ARG A 205 4.28 6.75 -15.40
C ARG A 205 4.49 6.50 -13.92
N LEU A 206 3.62 7.05 -13.07
CA LEU A 206 3.67 6.82 -11.63
C LEU A 206 3.47 5.33 -11.30
N HIS A 207 2.45 4.70 -11.88
CA HIS A 207 2.17 3.28 -11.68
C HIS A 207 3.37 2.42 -12.10
N HIS A 208 3.94 2.66 -13.28
CA HIS A 208 5.14 1.97 -13.75
C HIS A 208 6.33 2.17 -12.81
N ARG A 209 6.56 3.40 -12.32
CA ARG A 209 7.65 3.68 -11.38
C ARG A 209 7.47 2.98 -10.04
N ILE A 210 6.27 3.07 -9.44
CA ILE A 210 5.96 2.39 -8.19
C ILE A 210 6.14 0.88 -8.36
N ALA A 211 5.68 0.31 -9.48
CA ALA A 211 5.82 -1.11 -9.77
C ALA A 211 7.28 -1.55 -9.99
N SER A 212 8.08 -0.75 -10.71
CA SER A 212 9.51 -1.02 -10.92
C SER A 212 10.28 -0.99 -9.61
N GLU A 213 10.13 0.09 -8.84
CA GLU A 213 10.81 0.24 -7.55
C GLU A 213 10.37 -0.84 -6.56
N ALA A 214 9.09 -1.23 -6.59
CA ALA A 214 8.58 -2.33 -5.79
C ALA A 214 9.17 -3.68 -6.21
N ALA A 215 9.32 -3.93 -7.52
CA ALA A 215 9.95 -5.15 -8.03
C ALA A 215 11.44 -5.22 -7.67
N ASP A 216 12.17 -4.10 -7.76
CA ASP A 216 13.59 -4.03 -7.39
C ASP A 216 13.78 -4.23 -5.88
N ALA A 217 12.95 -3.58 -5.06
CA ALA A 217 12.96 -3.76 -3.62
C ALA A 217 12.55 -5.19 -3.19
N ALA A 218 11.62 -5.82 -3.91
CA ALA A 218 11.24 -7.21 -3.68
C ALA A 218 12.33 -8.20 -4.12
N ALA A 219 13.03 -7.92 -5.22
CA ALA A 219 14.16 -8.73 -5.69
C ALA A 219 15.34 -8.67 -4.71
N ALA A 220 15.62 -7.50 -4.12
CA ALA A 220 16.62 -7.34 -3.07
C ALA A 220 16.26 -8.11 -1.79
N ALA A 221 14.96 -8.28 -1.50
CA ALA A 221 14.47 -9.01 -0.33
C ALA A 221 14.38 -10.53 -0.53
N ALA A 222 14.74 -11.06 -1.70
CA ALA A 222 14.42 -12.43 -2.15
C ALA A 222 15.09 -13.60 -1.39
N ALA A 223 15.77 -13.37 -0.27
CA ALA A 223 16.12 -14.43 0.67
C ALA A 223 14.93 -14.87 1.54
N GLU A 224 13.92 -14.00 1.75
CA GLU A 224 12.75 -14.30 2.57
C GLU A 224 11.46 -14.06 1.76
N ALA A 225 10.71 -15.15 1.54
CA ALA A 225 9.31 -15.23 1.10
C ALA A 225 8.86 -14.38 -0.11
N ARG A 226 8.31 -15.05 -1.12
CA ARG A 226 7.62 -14.43 -2.25
C ARG A 226 6.44 -13.57 -1.77
N GLY A 227 6.68 -12.26 -1.67
CA GLY A 227 5.66 -11.26 -1.37
C GLY A 227 5.51 -11.01 0.12
N GLY A 228 5.51 -9.73 0.48
CA GLY A 228 5.50 -9.29 1.86
C GLY A 228 5.30 -7.79 1.98
N ILE A 229 5.33 -7.31 3.21
CA ILE A 229 5.12 -5.91 3.57
C ILE A 229 6.31 -5.05 3.10
N MET A 230 6.05 -3.99 2.35
CA MET A 230 7.12 -3.10 1.84
C MET A 230 7.43 -1.91 2.73
N MET A 231 6.64 -1.62 3.76
CA MET A 231 6.90 -0.45 4.60
C MET A 231 8.34 -0.48 5.13
N TYR A 232 9.09 0.60 4.88
CA TYR A 232 10.53 0.63 5.16
C TYR A 232 10.81 0.46 6.65
N GLU A 233 10.08 1.17 7.50
CA GLU A 233 10.21 1.15 8.94
C GLU A 233 9.91 -0.23 9.52
N PHE A 234 8.92 -0.93 8.97
CA PHE A 234 8.62 -2.32 9.34
C PHE A 234 9.78 -3.25 8.99
N ARG A 235 10.27 -3.21 7.75
CA ARG A 235 11.38 -4.07 7.30
C ARG A 235 12.65 -3.82 8.11
N ARG A 236 12.93 -2.55 8.41
CA ARG A 236 14.06 -2.16 9.26
C ARG A 236 13.89 -2.66 10.70
N ALA A 237 12.71 -2.49 11.29
CA ALA A 237 12.43 -3.00 12.64
C ALA A 237 12.57 -4.52 12.71
N ARG A 238 12.08 -5.23 11.68
CA ARG A 238 12.22 -6.67 11.54
C ARG A 238 13.66 -7.13 11.52
N ALA A 239 14.46 -6.59 10.61
CA ALA A 239 15.88 -6.94 10.52
C ALA A 239 16.60 -6.70 11.86
N ALA A 240 16.33 -5.58 12.53
CA ALA A 240 16.92 -5.30 13.85
C ALA A 240 16.45 -6.30 14.93
N THR A 241 15.18 -6.72 14.92
CA THR A 241 14.69 -7.73 15.87
C THR A 241 15.26 -9.12 15.62
N GLU A 242 15.53 -9.46 14.36
CA GLU A 242 16.16 -10.73 13.97
C GLU A 242 17.64 -10.76 14.34
N GLU A 243 18.37 -9.66 14.13
CA GLU A 243 19.76 -9.51 14.59
C GLU A 243 19.85 -9.61 16.11
N ALA A 244 18.96 -8.90 16.82
CA ALA A 244 18.87 -8.97 18.28
C ALA A 244 18.51 -10.38 18.80
N ALA A 245 17.73 -11.14 18.04
CA ALA A 245 17.45 -12.55 18.37
C ALA A 245 18.68 -13.43 18.18
N ALA A 246 19.43 -13.24 17.08
CA ALA A 246 20.67 -13.98 16.83
C ALA A 246 21.72 -13.71 17.92
N GLU A 247 21.85 -12.47 18.40
CA GLU A 247 22.73 -12.14 19.53
C GLU A 247 22.32 -12.80 20.84
N ALA A 248 21.02 -13.00 21.07
CA ALA A 248 20.53 -13.61 22.31
C ALA A 248 20.61 -15.15 22.30
N GLU A 249 20.71 -15.75 21.11
CA GLU A 249 20.87 -17.20 20.92
C GLU A 249 22.34 -17.67 20.84
N GLY A 250 23.29 -16.76 20.59
CA GLY A 250 24.74 -17.01 20.49
C GLY A 250 25.49 -16.93 21.82
#